data_AF-A0A7K2XLU6-F1
#
_entry.id   AF-A0A7K2XLU6-F1
#
_cell.length_a   1.000
_cell.length_b   1.000
_cell.length_c   1.000
_cell.angle_alpha   90.00
_cell.angle_beta   90.00
_cell.angle_gamma   90.00
#
_symmetry.space_group_name_H-M   'P 1'
#
loop_
_entity.id
_entity.type
_entity.pdbx_description
1 polymer ?
#
loop_
_entity_poly.entity_id
_entity_poly.type
_entity_poly.pdbx_seq_one_letter_code
_entity_poly.pdbx_strand_id
1 'polypeptide(L)'
;MAKVYFQVNVPIKNSVRPEQCGLHVLTGPADTWSDALRIARETCDTAAAAQRAGFPIPRRRPDGWGARGLRPGWVFDWTAATVDAWGHDGTFRTDGFVPSRWGAP
;
A
#
# COMPACT_ATOMS: atom_id res chain seq x y z
N MET A 1 15.52 11.05 15.94
CA MET A 1 14.78 11.51 14.75
C MET A 1 13.34 11.02 14.84
N ALA A 2 12.36 11.91 14.68
CA ALA A 2 10.97 11.51 14.56
C ALA A 2 10.83 10.63 13.30
N LYS A 3 10.36 9.39 13.45
CA LYS A 3 10.09 8.52 12.30
C LYS A 3 8.84 9.04 11.61
N VAL A 4 8.98 9.49 10.37
CA VAL A 4 7.83 9.82 9.52
C VAL A 4 7.15 8.51 9.13
N TYR A 5 5.85 8.41 9.40
CA TYR A 5 5.07 7.27 8.95
C TYR A 5 4.47 7.60 7.60
N PHE A 6 4.50 6.65 6.69
CA PHE A 6 3.87 6.77 5.39
C PHE A 6 2.77 5.73 5.26
N GLN A 7 1.68 6.13 4.62
CA GLN A 7 0.58 5.29 4.21
C GLN A 7 0.60 5.18 2.69
N VAL A 8 0.87 3.99 2.17
CA VAL A 8 0.82 3.69 0.74
C VAL A 8 -0.51 3.03 0.43
N ASN A 9 -1.35 3.71 -0.33
CA ASN A 9 -2.62 3.19 -0.78
C ASN A 9 -2.47 2.67 -2.21
N VAL A 10 -2.67 1.37 -2.40
CA VAL A 10 -2.52 0.70 -3.69
C VAL A 10 -3.89 0.21 -4.14
N PRO A 11 -4.46 0.73 -5.23
CA PRO A 11 -5.67 0.18 -5.79
C PRO A 11 -5.45 -1.29 -6.17
N ILE A 12 -6.40 -2.14 -5.80
CA ILE A 12 -6.39 -3.55 -6.13
C ILE A 12 -7.64 -3.91 -6.92
N LYS A 13 -7.49 -4.77 -7.92
CA LYS A 13 -8.61 -5.26 -8.73
C LYS A 13 -8.62 -6.77 -8.69
N ASN A 14 -9.80 -7.36 -8.55
CA ASN A 14 -9.93 -8.81 -8.58
C ASN A 14 -9.78 -9.32 -10.04
N SER A 15 -8.84 -10.23 -10.27
CA SER A 15 -8.54 -10.83 -11.58
C SER A 15 -9.72 -11.61 -12.15
N VAL A 16 -10.55 -12.20 -11.29
CA VAL A 16 -11.70 -13.02 -11.68
C VAL A 16 -12.96 -12.16 -11.85
N ARG A 17 -13.01 -11.02 -11.14
CA ARG A 17 -14.17 -10.12 -11.08
C ARG A 17 -13.70 -8.66 -11.16
N PRO A 18 -13.40 -8.14 -12.35
CA PRO A 18 -12.83 -6.80 -12.51
C PRO A 18 -13.72 -5.67 -11.97
N GLU A 19 -15.01 -5.91 -11.77
CA GLU A 19 -15.93 -5.01 -11.08
C GLU A 19 -15.63 -4.85 -9.58
N GLN A 20 -14.92 -5.82 -8.97
CA GLN A 20 -14.47 -5.74 -7.59
C GLN A 20 -13.13 -5.01 -7.53
N CYS A 21 -13.22 -3.71 -7.26
CA CYS A 21 -12.08 -2.87 -6.91
C CYS A 21 -11.99 -2.71 -5.39
N GLY A 22 -10.78 -2.62 -4.88
CA GLY A 22 -10.48 -2.38 -3.48
C GLY A 22 -9.23 -1.51 -3.33
N LEU A 23 -8.89 -1.18 -2.09
CA LEU A 23 -7.70 -0.42 -1.77
C LEU A 23 -6.88 -1.21 -0.75
N HIS A 24 -5.63 -1.49 -1.08
CA HIS A 24 -4.68 -2.09 -0.16
C HIS A 24 -3.84 -1.01 0.49
N VAL A 25 -3.97 -0.87 1.80
CA VAL A 25 -3.30 0.17 2.57
C VAL A 25 -2.13 -0.45 3.31
N LEU A 26 -0.90 -0.04 2.96
CA LEU A 26 0.30 -0.38 3.69
C LEU A 26 0.76 0.82 4.50
N THR A 27 1.12 0.61 5.77
CA THR A 27 1.67 1.67 6.60
C THR A 27 3.00 1.25 7.19
N GLY A 28 3.95 2.19 7.23
CA GLY A 28 5.24 1.95 7.86
C GLY A 28 6.14 3.19 7.85
N PRO A 29 7.23 3.15 8.64
CA PRO A 29 8.19 4.23 8.68
C PRO A 29 9.06 4.23 7.42
N ALA A 30 9.35 5.42 6.89
CA ALA A 30 10.34 5.61 5.83
C ALA A 30 10.97 7.01 5.94
N ASP A 31 12.04 7.25 5.19
CA ASP A 31 12.70 8.56 5.13
C ASP A 31 12.09 9.44 4.04
N THR A 32 11.62 8.84 2.94
CA THR A 32 11.04 9.54 1.78
C THR A 32 9.81 8.84 1.22
N TRP A 33 9.05 9.56 0.39
CA TRP A 33 7.89 9.02 -0.35
C TRP A 33 8.31 7.87 -1.28
N SER A 34 9.43 8.03 -1.99
CA SER A 34 9.96 7.01 -2.89
C SER A 34 10.43 5.76 -2.13
N ASP A 35 11.05 5.92 -0.97
CA ASP A 35 11.41 4.79 -0.10
C ASP A 35 10.17 4.09 0.44
N ALA A 36 9.16 4.84 0.87
CA ALA A 36 7.89 4.26 1.32
C ALA A 36 7.25 3.38 0.23
N LEU A 37 7.18 3.87 -1.02
CA LEU A 37 6.65 3.12 -2.14
C LEU A 37 7.49 1.86 -2.45
N ARG A 38 8.82 2.00 -2.44
CA ARG A 38 9.75 0.89 -2.68
C ARG A 38 9.60 -0.19 -1.62
N ILE A 39 9.64 0.17 -0.34
CA ILE A 39 9.50 -0.77 0.79
C ILE A 39 8.12 -1.43 0.79
N ALA A 40 7.06 -0.67 0.48
CA ALA A 40 5.71 -1.21 0.34
C ALA A 40 5.65 -2.29 -0.75
N ARG A 41 6.25 -2.02 -1.91
CA ARG A 41 6.29 -2.97 -3.04
C ARG A 41 7.08 -4.22 -2.72
N GLU A 42 8.26 -4.08 -2.12
CA GLU A 42 9.09 -5.20 -1.66
C GLU A 42 8.36 -6.05 -0.60
N THR A 43 7.63 -5.40 0.30
CA THR A 43 6.84 -6.08 1.34
C THR A 43 5.68 -6.87 0.73
N CYS A 44 4.96 -6.28 -0.23
CA CYS A 44 3.90 -6.96 -0.97
C CYS A 44 4.44 -8.15 -1.78
N ASP A 45 5.57 -7.99 -2.48
CA ASP A 45 6.18 -9.08 -3.26
C ASP A 45 6.61 -10.24 -2.36
N THR A 46 7.23 -9.94 -1.22
CA THR A 46 7.62 -10.97 -0.25
C THR A 46 6.40 -11.64 0.35
N ALA A 47 5.34 -10.88 0.68
CA ALA A 47 4.09 -11.46 1.18
C ALA A 47 3.42 -12.35 0.11
N ALA A 48 3.46 -11.96 -1.17
CA ALA A 48 2.96 -12.76 -2.28
C ALA A 48 3.80 -14.03 -2.49
N ALA A 49 5.12 -13.95 -2.35
CA ALA A 49 6.01 -15.11 -2.41
C ALA A 49 5.77 -16.07 -1.24
N ALA A 50 5.65 -15.55 -0.01
CA ALA A 50 5.32 -16.34 1.17
C ALA A 50 3.96 -17.03 1.03
N GLN A 51 2.94 -16.31 0.57
CA GLN A 51 1.61 -16.87 0.33
C GLN A 51 1.63 -17.95 -0.77
N ARG A 52 2.35 -17.74 -1.88
CA ARG A 52 2.55 -18.76 -2.93
C ARG A 52 3.27 -20.01 -2.40
N ALA A 53 4.20 -19.83 -1.47
CA ALA A 53 4.92 -20.92 -0.81
C ALA A 53 4.13 -21.56 0.35
N GLY A 54 2.89 -21.13 0.61
CA GLY A 54 2.03 -21.69 1.67
C GLY A 54 2.39 -21.23 3.08
N PHE A 55 3.26 -20.23 3.23
CA PHE A 55 3.63 -19.68 4.52
C PHE A 55 2.64 -18.60 4.98
N PRO A 56 2.42 -18.48 6.30
CA PRO A 56 1.62 -17.39 6.84
C PRO A 56 2.29 -16.04 6.54
N ILE A 57 1.52 -15.10 6.00
CA ILE A 57 2.01 -13.74 5.75
C ILE A 57 2.40 -13.11 7.10
N PRO A 58 3.66 -12.68 7.30
CA PRO A 58 4.07 -12.07 8.55
C PRO A 58 3.22 -10.83 8.82
N ARG A 59 2.56 -10.80 9.99
CA ARG A 59 1.63 -9.72 10.38
C ARG A 59 2.27 -8.33 10.37
N ARG A 60 3.56 -8.26 10.65
CA ARG A 60 4.36 -7.04 10.68
C ARG A 60 5.81 -7.46 10.51
N ARG A 61 6.51 -6.92 9.53
CA ARG A 61 7.95 -7.07 9.48
C ARG A 61 8.61 -6.23 10.61
N PRO A 62 9.86 -6.52 11.01
CA PRO A 62 10.56 -5.74 12.06
C PRO A 62 10.70 -4.25 11.71
N ASP A 63 10.71 -3.92 10.42
CA ASP A 63 10.70 -2.57 9.84
C ASP A 63 9.34 -1.85 9.97
N GLY A 64 8.31 -2.51 10.51
CA GLY A 64 7.00 -1.91 10.80
C GLY A 64 5.99 -2.01 9.66
N TRP A 65 6.45 -2.30 8.44
CA TRP A 65 5.62 -2.53 7.26
C TRP A 65 4.92 -3.89 7.32
N GLY A 66 3.66 -3.94 6.87
CA GLY A 66 2.88 -5.18 6.81
C GLY A 66 1.81 -5.13 5.72
N ALA A 67 1.85 -6.10 4.81
CA ALA A 67 0.83 -6.28 3.78
C ALA A 67 -0.31 -7.16 4.34
N ARG A 68 -1.15 -6.59 5.20
CA ARG A 68 -2.28 -7.33 5.77
C ARG A 68 -3.38 -7.46 4.72
N GLY A 69 -3.86 -8.68 4.50
CA GLY A 69 -5.00 -8.92 3.61
C GLY A 69 -4.64 -9.09 2.14
N LEU A 70 -3.44 -9.57 1.83
CA LEU A 70 -3.12 -10.07 0.50
C LEU A 70 -4.08 -11.24 0.18
N ARG A 71 -4.98 -11.01 -0.77
CA ARG A 71 -5.97 -12.01 -1.20
C ARG A 71 -5.51 -12.60 -2.54
N PRO A 72 -5.48 -13.94 -2.68
CA PRO A 72 -5.20 -14.56 -3.96
C PRO A 72 -6.21 -14.08 -5.01
N GLY A 73 -5.73 -13.84 -6.24
CA GLY A 73 -6.56 -13.35 -7.34
C GLY A 73 -6.83 -11.85 -7.33
N TRP A 74 -6.09 -11.05 -6.56
CA TRP A 74 -6.12 -9.58 -6.63
C TRP A 74 -4.82 -9.04 -7.21
N VAL A 75 -4.93 -8.15 -8.20
CA VAL A 75 -3.81 -7.48 -8.87
C VAL A 75 -3.63 -6.09 -8.27
N PHE A 76 -2.40 -5.76 -7.91
CA PHE A 76 -2.00 -4.45 -7.42
C PHE A 76 -1.71 -3.50 -8.58
N ASP A 77 -2.45 -2.40 -8.64
CA ASP A 77 -2.22 -1.30 -9.56
C ASP A 77 -1.25 -0.29 -8.92
N TRP A 78 0.04 -0.60 -8.99
CA TRP A 78 1.09 0.26 -8.47
C TRP A 78 1.23 1.58 -9.24
N THR A 79 0.74 1.63 -10.49
CA THR A 79 0.72 2.86 -11.29
C THR A 79 -0.26 3.90 -10.76
N ALA A 80 -1.35 3.45 -10.13
CA ALA A 80 -2.32 4.31 -9.45
C ALA A 80 -2.11 4.39 -7.93
N ALA A 81 -0.97 3.91 -7.42
CA ALA A 81 -0.68 3.95 -5.99
C ALA A 81 -0.44 5.39 -5.51
N THR A 82 -1.05 5.74 -4.38
CA THR A 82 -0.82 7.02 -3.69
C THR A 82 -0.03 6.79 -2.41
N VAL A 83 0.70 7.80 -1.99
CA VAL A 83 1.45 7.79 -0.72
C VAL A 83 0.99 9.01 0.08
N ASP A 84 0.76 8.82 1.37
CA ASP A 84 0.37 9.87 2.31
C ASP A 84 1.37 9.88 3.46
N ALA A 85 1.98 11.03 3.73
CA ALA A 85 2.92 11.19 4.84
C ALA A 85 2.17 11.64 6.11
N TRP A 86 2.30 10.86 7.18
CA TRP A 86 1.81 11.18 8.51
C TRP A 86 2.97 11.78 9.30
N GLY A 87 3.15 13.09 9.14
CA GLY A 87 4.06 13.87 9.97
C GLY A 87 3.50 14.04 11.38
N HIS A 88 4.36 14.00 12.40
CA HIS A 88 4.01 14.42 13.77
C HIS A 88 4.04 15.96 13.92
N ASP A 89 3.81 16.69 12.84
CA ASP A 89 3.40 18.08 12.90
C ASP A 89 1.96 18.09 12.39
N GLY A 90 1.06 18.86 13.03
CA GLY A 90 -0.37 18.83 12.76
C GLY A 90 -0.79 19.33 11.38
N THR A 91 0.05 19.21 10.35
CA THR A 91 -0.25 19.62 8.98
C THR A 91 -0.22 18.42 8.04
N PHE A 92 -1.41 17.90 7.74
CA PHE A 92 -1.63 17.04 6.58
C PHE A 92 -1.23 17.83 5.33
N ARG A 93 -0.03 17.56 4.79
CA ARG A 93 0.33 17.99 3.44
C ARG A 93 -0.13 16.91 2.47
N THR A 94 -1.36 17.05 1.99
CA THR A 94 -1.81 16.44 0.75
C THR A 94 -1.08 17.14 -0.40
N ASP A 95 0.13 16.68 -0.73
CA ASP A 95 0.69 16.96 -2.04
C ASP A 95 -0.14 16.18 -3.06
N GLY A 96 -0.77 16.92 -3.96
CA GLY A 96 -1.95 16.50 -4.68
C GLY A 96 -1.70 15.38 -5.68
N PHE A 97 -2.36 14.25 -5.48
CA PHE A 97 -2.93 13.51 -6.61
C PHE A 97 -4.38 13.19 -6.28
N VAL A 98 -5.29 13.98 -6.84
CA VAL A 98 -6.73 13.68 -6.84
C VAL A 98 -6.92 12.58 -7.89
N PRO A 99 -7.19 11.30 -7.54
CA PRO A 99 -7.68 10.37 -8.53
C PRO A 99 -9.04 10.92 -8.99
N SER A 100 -9.15 11.20 -10.29
CA SER A 100 -10.35 11.71 -10.93
C SER A 100 -11.58 10.94 -10.43
N ARG A 101 -12.33 11.67 -9.62
CA ARG A 101 -13.70 11.46 -9.16
C ARG A 101 -14.50 10.63 -10.16
N TRP A 102 -15.01 9.50 -9.67
CA TRP A 102 -16.15 8.76 -10.19
C TRP A 102 -17.15 9.68 -10.90
N GLY A 103 -17.17 9.61 -12.22
CA GLY A 103 -18.20 10.19 -13.08
C GLY A 103 -19.12 9.08 -13.58
N ALA A 104 -20.26 8.95 -12.93
CA ALA A 104 -21.52 8.46 -13.48
C ALA A 104 -22.56 9.54 -13.09
N PRO A 105 -23.63 9.80 -13.86
CA PRO A 105 -24.42 8.84 -14.63
C PRO A 105 -24.23 8.86 -16.15
#